data_AF-A0A436CAW6-F1
#
_entry.id   AF-A0A436CAW6-F1
#
_cell.length_a   1.000
_cell.length_b   1.000
_cell.length_c   1.000
_cell.angle_alpha   90.00
_cell.angle_beta   90.00
_cell.angle_gamma   90.00
#
_symmetry.space_group_name_H-M   'P 1'
#
loop_
_entity.id
_entity.type
_entity.pdbx_description
1 polymer ?
#
loop_
_entity_poly.entity_id
_entity_poly.type
_entity_poly.pdbx_seq_one_letter_code
_entity_poly.pdbx_strand_id
1 'polypeptide(L)'
;RAHPEYRGKQSLNIIAHASFFGVDHPGRAFLAMANAYRHDGIFNEAIAPEIKALASPRYLERARVLAAMMRVVYLLTASMPGIMPRLKWEQRANGVLALVLPASLADLYGERPAGRLAQLARITNRRLVLAVEGGPSMSVK
;
A
#
# COMPACT_ATOMS: atom_id res chain seq x y z
N ARG A 1 -18.92 -8.87 -3.97
CA ARG A 1 -17.45 -8.65 -4.07
C ARG A 1 -17.07 -8.77 -5.53
N ALA A 2 -16.29 -7.85 -6.08
CA ALA A 2 -15.81 -7.94 -7.46
C ALA A 2 -14.86 -9.16 -7.63
N HIS A 3 -14.89 -9.76 -8.81
CA HIS A 3 -13.96 -10.83 -9.21
C HIS A 3 -12.51 -10.30 -9.19
N PRO A 4 -11.50 -11.10 -8.75
CA PRO A 4 -10.12 -10.63 -8.56
C PRO A 4 -9.55 -9.82 -9.72
N GLU A 5 -9.82 -10.23 -10.95
CA GLU A 5 -9.28 -9.61 -12.18
C GLU A 5 -9.89 -8.24 -12.49
N TYR A 6 -11.08 -7.93 -11.96
CA TYR A 6 -11.78 -6.67 -12.24
C TYR A 6 -11.77 -5.68 -11.07
N ARG A 7 -11.14 -6.02 -9.93
CA ARG A 7 -11.23 -5.19 -8.72
C ARG A 7 -10.63 -3.80 -8.90
N GLY A 8 -9.47 -3.68 -9.55
CA GLY A 8 -8.87 -2.38 -9.81
C GLY A 8 -9.72 -1.54 -10.75
N LYS A 9 -10.03 -2.04 -11.95
CA LYS A 9 -10.89 -1.33 -12.91
C LYS A 9 -12.27 -0.96 -12.33
N GLN A 10 -12.92 -1.87 -11.60
CA GLN A 10 -14.22 -1.61 -11.02
C GLN A 10 -14.16 -0.58 -9.88
N SER A 11 -13.19 -0.67 -8.97
CA SER A 11 -13.02 0.33 -7.91
C SER A 11 -12.68 1.72 -8.47
N LEU A 12 -11.84 1.76 -9.51
CA LEU A 12 -11.52 2.99 -10.23
C LEU A 12 -12.77 3.63 -10.83
N ASN A 13 -13.58 2.86 -11.57
CA ASN A 13 -14.80 3.37 -12.20
C ASN A 13 -15.82 3.87 -11.17
N ILE A 14 -15.99 3.15 -10.07
CA ILE A 14 -16.88 3.60 -8.97
C ILE A 14 -16.42 4.95 -8.45
N ILE A 15 -15.13 5.14 -8.17
CA ILE A 15 -14.60 6.39 -7.61
C ILE A 15 -14.63 7.54 -8.64
N ALA A 16 -14.29 7.24 -9.89
CA ALA A 16 -14.27 8.22 -10.97
C ALA A 16 -15.67 8.80 -11.26
N HIS A 17 -16.72 7.99 -11.15
CA HIS A 17 -18.10 8.38 -11.45
C HIS A 17 -18.99 8.63 -10.23
N ALA A 18 -18.51 8.39 -9.01
CA ALA A 18 -19.27 8.64 -7.79
C ALA A 18 -19.54 10.14 -7.57
N SER A 19 -20.69 10.48 -6.99
CA SER A 19 -21.05 11.85 -6.62
C SER A 19 -20.36 12.29 -5.32
N PHE A 20 -19.03 12.46 -5.35
CA PHE A 20 -18.29 13.06 -4.25
C PHE A 20 -18.41 14.59 -4.25
N PHE A 21 -18.71 15.15 -3.08
CA PHE A 21 -18.62 16.58 -2.79
C PHE A 21 -17.33 16.85 -2.01
N GLY A 22 -16.74 18.04 -2.18
CA GLY A 22 -15.52 18.45 -1.46
C GLY A 22 -14.22 17.81 -1.95
N VAL A 23 -14.22 17.17 -3.13
CA VAL A 23 -13.03 16.61 -3.78
C VAL A 23 -12.97 17.12 -5.23
N ASP A 24 -11.86 17.75 -5.59
CA ASP A 24 -11.60 18.26 -6.94
C ASP A 24 -11.18 17.14 -7.91
N HIS A 25 -10.98 17.48 -9.19
CA HIS A 25 -10.60 16.50 -10.21
C HIS A 25 -9.27 15.79 -9.89
N PRO A 26 -8.17 16.49 -9.53
CA PRO A 26 -6.93 15.84 -9.11
C PRO A 26 -7.07 14.95 -7.87
N GLY A 27 -7.85 15.39 -6.87
CA GLY A 27 -8.12 14.61 -5.66
C GLY A 27 -8.90 13.33 -5.97
N ARG A 28 -9.88 13.40 -6.88
CA ARG A 28 -10.62 12.22 -7.36
C ARG A 28 -9.71 11.25 -8.11
N ALA A 29 -8.86 11.78 -8.99
CA ALA A 29 -7.86 10.97 -9.70
C ALA A 29 -6.89 10.30 -8.71
N PHE A 30 -6.46 10.99 -7.64
CA PHE A 30 -5.68 10.40 -6.56
C PHE A 30 -6.39 9.20 -5.90
N LEU A 31 -7.65 9.35 -5.51
CA LEU A 31 -8.43 8.28 -4.86
C LEU A 31 -8.62 7.07 -5.78
N ALA A 32 -8.91 7.33 -7.05
CA ALA A 32 -9.10 6.33 -8.08
C ALA A 32 -7.81 5.54 -8.33
N MET A 33 -6.70 6.25 -8.53
CA MET A 33 -5.40 5.65 -8.78
C MET A 33 -4.87 4.87 -7.57
N ALA A 34 -5.09 5.36 -6.34
CA ALA A 34 -4.67 4.63 -5.13
C ALA A 34 -5.36 3.25 -5.03
N ASN A 35 -6.65 3.16 -5.36
CA ASN A 35 -7.36 1.88 -5.38
C ASN A 35 -6.96 1.00 -6.57
N ALA A 36 -6.76 1.59 -7.74
CA ALA A 36 -6.31 0.84 -8.91
C ALA A 36 -4.94 0.20 -8.67
N TYR A 37 -3.95 0.98 -8.20
CA TYR A 37 -2.62 0.48 -7.84
C TYR A 37 -2.66 -0.56 -6.71
N ARG A 38 -3.58 -0.40 -5.75
CA ARG A 38 -3.76 -1.38 -4.66
C ARG A 38 -4.13 -2.75 -5.20
N HIS A 39 -4.96 -2.83 -6.24
CA HIS A 39 -5.42 -4.09 -6.80
C HIS A 39 -4.51 -4.59 -7.92
N ASP A 40 -4.24 -3.74 -8.90
CA ASP A 40 -3.65 -4.13 -10.19
C ASP A 40 -2.12 -4.00 -10.21
N GLY A 41 -1.53 -3.46 -9.13
CA GLY A 41 -0.08 -3.37 -8.94
C GLY A 41 0.46 -1.95 -9.06
N ILE A 42 1.36 -1.60 -8.15
CA ILE A 42 1.90 -0.23 -7.98
C ILE A 42 2.88 0.22 -9.09
N PHE A 43 3.44 -0.72 -9.85
CA PHE A 43 4.34 -0.46 -10.97
C PHE A 43 3.66 -0.66 -12.33
N ASN A 44 2.35 -0.89 -12.35
CA ASN A 44 1.62 -1.05 -13.60
C ASN A 44 1.33 0.33 -14.21
N GLU A 45 2.09 0.68 -15.25
CA GLU A 45 1.94 1.98 -15.91
C GLU A 45 0.77 2.03 -16.91
N ALA A 46 0.21 0.89 -17.31
CA ALA A 46 -0.92 0.84 -18.26
C ALA A 46 -2.29 1.16 -17.63
N ILE A 47 -2.36 1.32 -16.31
CA ILE A 47 -3.62 1.61 -15.61
C ILE A 47 -4.13 3.00 -15.98
N ALA A 48 -5.30 3.07 -16.62
CA ALA A 48 -6.14 4.26 -16.80
C ALA A 48 -5.36 5.56 -17.12
N PRO A 49 -4.67 5.62 -18.27
CA PRO A 49 -3.83 6.75 -18.65
C PRO A 49 -4.60 8.08 -18.66
N GLU A 50 -5.88 8.06 -19.01
CA GLU A 50 -6.74 9.25 -19.04
C GLU A 50 -6.96 9.81 -17.62
N ILE A 51 -7.14 8.94 -16.63
CA ILE A 51 -7.30 9.34 -15.22
C ILE A 51 -5.97 9.85 -14.65
N LYS A 52 -4.85 9.23 -15.04
CA LYS A 52 -3.52 9.71 -14.62
C LYS A 52 -3.26 11.14 -15.08
N ALA A 53 -3.67 11.49 -16.29
CA ALA A 53 -3.48 12.82 -16.86
C ALA A 53 -4.21 13.93 -16.06
N LEU A 54 -5.22 13.58 -15.27
CA LEU A 54 -5.98 14.52 -14.42
C LEU A 54 -5.29 14.81 -13.08
N ALA A 55 -4.25 14.07 -12.71
CA ALA A 55 -3.52 14.22 -11.45
C ALA A 55 -2.12 14.79 -11.67
N SER A 56 -1.67 15.64 -10.74
CA SER A 56 -0.28 16.08 -10.72
C SER A 56 0.67 14.92 -10.39
N PRO A 57 1.96 15.01 -10.77
CA PRO A 57 2.95 13.98 -10.42
C PRO A 57 2.98 13.65 -8.92
N ARG A 58 2.83 14.66 -8.06
CA ARG A 58 2.78 14.50 -6.59
C ARG A 58 1.59 13.67 -6.14
N TYR A 59 0.41 13.83 -6.76
CA TYR A 59 -0.75 13.00 -6.45
C TYR A 59 -0.54 11.56 -6.89
N LEU A 60 0.01 11.32 -8.08
CA LEU A 60 0.29 9.97 -8.56
C LEU A 60 1.34 9.25 -7.70
N GLU A 61 2.38 9.95 -7.26
CA GLU A 61 3.36 9.43 -6.32
C GLU A 61 2.72 9.04 -4.99
N ARG A 62 1.95 9.94 -4.37
CA ARG A 62 1.25 9.67 -3.10
C ARG A 62 0.24 8.53 -3.24
N ALA A 63 -0.45 8.43 -4.38
CA ALA A 63 -1.39 7.34 -4.64
C ALA A 63 -0.67 5.99 -4.68
N ARG A 64 0.51 5.91 -5.31
CA ARG A 64 1.35 4.70 -5.28
C ARG A 64 1.83 4.37 -3.87
N VAL A 65 2.29 5.36 -3.10
CA VAL A 65 2.73 5.15 -1.71
C VAL A 65 1.58 4.62 -0.85
N LEU A 66 0.39 5.22 -0.93
CA LEU A 66 -0.79 4.76 -0.21
C LEU A 66 -1.19 3.34 -0.60
N ALA A 67 -1.23 3.04 -1.90
CA ALA A 67 -1.51 1.71 -2.41
C ALA A 67 -0.50 0.66 -1.92
N ALA A 68 0.80 0.99 -1.92
CA ALA A 68 1.86 0.11 -1.44
C ALA A 68 1.70 -0.18 0.06
N MET A 69 1.45 0.84 0.88
CA MET A 69 1.16 0.67 2.32
C MET A 69 -0.06 -0.21 2.55
N MET A 70 -1.17 0.04 1.84
CA MET A 70 -2.38 -0.79 1.93
C MET A 70 -2.10 -2.24 1.55
N ARG A 71 -1.25 -2.50 0.53
CA ARG A 71 -0.88 -3.86 0.10
C ARG A 71 -0.03 -4.60 1.12
N VAL A 72 0.80 -3.90 1.90
CA VAL A 72 1.54 -4.48 3.03
C VAL A 72 0.56 -4.82 4.16
N VAL A 73 -0.18 -3.82 4.65
CA VAL A 73 -1.03 -3.96 5.83
C VAL A 73 -2.19 -4.94 5.60
N TYR A 74 -2.72 -5.05 4.38
CA TYR A 74 -3.78 -6.01 4.06
C TYR A 74 -3.36 -7.47 4.30
N LEU A 75 -2.09 -7.81 4.07
CA LEU A 75 -1.58 -9.17 4.34
C LEU A 75 -1.49 -9.46 5.83
N LEU A 76 -1.22 -8.44 6.65
CA LEU A 76 -1.07 -8.57 8.10
C LEU A 76 -2.41 -8.51 8.83
N THR A 77 -3.41 -7.85 8.25
CA THR A 77 -4.71 -7.60 8.92
C THR A 77 -5.83 -8.47 8.38
N ALA A 78 -5.68 -9.03 7.17
CA ALA A 78 -6.77 -9.67 6.42
C ALA A 78 -8.03 -8.78 6.28
N SER A 79 -7.87 -7.45 6.35
CA SER A 79 -8.96 -6.47 6.39
C SER A 79 -9.83 -6.53 7.66
N MET A 80 -9.33 -7.12 8.74
CA MET A 80 -9.99 -7.16 10.04
C MET A 80 -9.53 -5.99 10.93
N PRO A 81 -10.44 -5.38 11.71
CA PRO A 81 -10.08 -4.35 12.68
C PRO A 81 -9.22 -4.91 13.81
N GLY A 82 -8.61 -4.03 14.60
CA GLY A 82 -7.86 -4.39 15.81
C GLY A 82 -6.43 -4.88 15.59
N ILE A 83 -6.05 -5.29 14.38
CA ILE A 83 -4.67 -5.73 14.08
C ILE A 83 -3.76 -4.56 13.73
N MET A 84 -4.20 -3.65 12.85
CA MET A 84 -3.36 -2.54 12.37
C MET A 84 -2.78 -1.66 13.49
N PRO A 85 -3.53 -1.29 14.55
CA PRO A 85 -2.98 -0.47 15.65
C PRO A 85 -1.87 -1.14 16.45
N ARG A 86 -1.70 -2.47 16.32
CA ARG A 86 -0.69 -3.25 17.03
C ARG A 86 0.63 -3.33 16.26
N LEU A 87 0.62 -2.98 14.98
CA LEU A 87 1.81 -2.92 14.14
C LEU A 87 2.54 -1.60 14.42
N LYS A 88 3.87 -1.65 14.55
CA LYS A 88 4.67 -0.46 14.90
C LYS A 88 5.74 -0.19 13.86
N TRP A 89 6.04 1.08 13.65
CA TRP A 89 7.26 1.48 12.97
C TRP A 89 8.33 1.81 14.00
N GLU A 90 9.47 1.15 13.90
CA GLU A 90 10.62 1.34 14.79
C GLU A 90 11.80 1.87 13.98
N GLN A 91 12.35 3.01 14.40
CA GLN A 91 13.61 3.50 13.83
C GLN A 91 14.77 2.71 14.41
N ARG A 92 15.64 2.19 13.54
CA ARG A 92 16.85 1.46 13.88
C ARG A 92 18.08 2.22 13.43
N ALA A 93 19.26 1.73 13.83
CA ALA A 93 20.54 2.29 13.45
C ALA A 93 20.65 2.51 11.92
N ASN A 94 21.43 3.51 11.54
CA ASN A 94 21.64 3.90 10.15
C ASN A 94 20.34 4.31 9.43
N GLY A 95 19.29 4.77 10.09
CA GLY A 95 18.08 5.27 9.43
C GLY A 95 17.22 4.18 8.76
N VAL A 96 17.38 2.93 9.19
CA VAL A 96 16.51 1.81 8.83
C VAL A 96 15.18 1.94 9.57
N LEU A 97 14.07 1.69 8.88
CA LEU A 97 12.73 1.70 9.49
C LEU A 97 12.15 0.28 9.48
N ALA A 98 11.91 -0.30 10.65
CA ALA A 98 11.35 -1.63 10.80
C ALA A 98 9.83 -1.57 10.98
N LEU A 99 9.09 -2.34 10.20
CA LEU A 99 7.70 -2.69 10.48
C LEU A 99 7.70 -3.89 11.43
N VAL A 100 7.35 -3.63 12.68
CA VAL A 100 7.43 -4.60 13.77
C VAL A 100 6.04 -5.21 14.03
N LEU A 101 5.98 -6.53 13.96
CA LEU A 101 4.82 -7.34 14.33
C LEU A 101 4.95 -7.71 15.82
N PRO A 102 3.86 -7.64 16.61
CA PRO A 102 3.88 -8.17 17.97
C PRO A 102 4.13 -9.68 17.95
N ALA A 103 4.74 -10.22 19.00
CA ALA A 103 5.11 -11.64 19.09
C ALA A 103 3.92 -12.59 18.83
N SER A 104 2.71 -12.23 19.26
CA SER A 104 1.48 -13.00 19.01
C SER A 104 1.07 -13.09 17.53
N LEU A 105 1.67 -12.29 16.65
CA LEU A 105 1.44 -12.27 15.21
C LEU A 105 2.67 -12.76 14.43
N ALA A 106 3.61 -13.45 15.10
CA ALA A 106 4.83 -13.97 14.48
C ALA A 106 4.55 -14.87 13.27
N ASP A 107 3.44 -15.62 13.27
CA ASP A 107 3.05 -16.49 12.15
C ASP A 107 2.72 -15.75 10.85
N LEU A 108 2.47 -14.44 10.92
CA LEU A 108 2.27 -13.58 9.74
C LEU A 108 3.60 -13.07 9.16
N TYR A 109 4.71 -13.32 9.83
CA TYR A 109 6.03 -13.03 9.31
C TYR A 109 6.37 -14.00 8.17
N GLY A 110 6.82 -13.49 7.03
CA GLY A 110 7.21 -14.34 5.90
C GLY A 110 7.52 -13.57 4.64
N GLU A 111 7.84 -14.31 3.57
CA GLU A 111 8.30 -13.76 2.30
C GLU A 111 7.24 -12.89 1.62
N ARG A 112 5.96 -13.25 1.74
CA ARG A 112 4.88 -12.54 1.04
C ARG A 112 4.67 -11.11 1.58
N PRO A 113 4.56 -10.87 2.90
CA PRO A 113 4.60 -9.51 3.45
C PRO A 113 5.93 -8.80 3.19
N ALA A 114 7.06 -9.50 3.31
CA ALA A 114 8.37 -8.92 3.03
C ALA A 114 8.50 -8.42 1.58
N GLY A 115 7.99 -9.18 0.60
CA GLY A 115 7.97 -8.77 -0.81
C GLY A 115 7.08 -7.55 -1.08
N ARG A 116 5.97 -7.38 -0.33
CA ARG A 116 5.17 -6.13 -0.40
C ARG A 116 5.88 -4.96 0.28
N LEU A 117 6.63 -5.22 1.35
CA LEU A 117 7.41 -4.20 2.03
C LEU A 117 8.62 -3.76 1.17
N ALA A 118 9.26 -4.66 0.42
CA ALA A 118 10.29 -4.36 -0.58
C ALA A 118 9.77 -3.39 -1.66
N GLN A 119 8.56 -3.67 -2.14
CA GLN A 119 7.84 -2.81 -3.08
C GLN A 119 7.63 -1.39 -2.52
N LEU A 120 7.24 -1.27 -1.24
CA LEU A 120 7.12 0.02 -0.55
C LEU A 120 8.48 0.71 -0.36
N ALA A 121 9.52 -0.04 0.01
CA ALA A 121 10.88 0.45 0.19
C ALA A 121 11.39 1.13 -1.08
N ARG A 122 11.20 0.49 -2.23
CA ARG A 122 11.58 1.03 -3.55
C ARG A 122 10.84 2.31 -3.92
N ILE A 123 9.53 2.40 -3.65
CA ILE A 123 8.75 3.61 -3.98
C ILE A 123 9.12 4.78 -3.06
N THR A 124 9.34 4.50 -1.78
CA THR A 124 9.64 5.54 -0.78
C THR A 124 11.13 5.88 -0.70
N ASN A 125 11.98 5.14 -1.41
CA ASN A 125 13.44 5.20 -1.30
C ASN A 125 13.92 5.12 0.15
N ARG A 126 13.37 4.16 0.91
CA ARG A 126 13.69 3.92 2.33
C ARG A 126 14.23 2.52 2.52
N ARG A 127 15.16 2.36 3.46
CA ARG A 127 15.58 1.04 3.94
C ARG A 127 14.55 0.52 4.93
N LEU A 128 13.75 -0.45 4.51
CA LEU A 128 12.71 -1.05 5.33
C LEU A 128 13.13 -2.46 5.77
N VAL A 129 12.62 -2.88 6.93
CA VAL A 129 12.82 -4.22 7.50
C VAL A 129 11.48 -4.73 8.00
N LEU A 130 11.18 -6.01 7.81
CA LEU A 130 10.09 -6.68 8.50
C LEU A 130 10.66 -7.35 9.75
N ALA A 131 10.03 -7.18 10.92
CA ALA A 131 10.53 -7.76 12.17
C ALA A 131 9.41 -8.27 13.07
N VAL A 132 9.74 -9.19 13.96
CA VAL A 132 8.87 -9.63 15.07
C VAL A 132 9.45 -9.11 16.39
N GLU A 133 8.60 -8.63 17.31
CA GLU A 133 9.01 -8.22 18.66
C GLU A 133 9.79 -9.34 19.36
N GLY A 134 11.05 -9.06 19.76
CA GLY A 134 11.93 -10.04 20.40
C GLY A 134 12.35 -11.22 19.51
N GLY A 135 12.10 -11.14 18.20
CA GLY A 135 12.24 -12.26 17.27
C GLY A 135 13.06 -11.92 16.01
N PRO A 136 12.87 -12.69 14.93
CA PRO A 136 13.63 -12.51 13.70
C PRO A 136 13.33 -11.19 13.00
N SER A 137 14.27 -10.77 12.15
CA SER A 137 14.07 -9.64 11.23
C SER A 137 14.64 -9.94 9.85
N MET A 138 13.96 -9.46 8.81
CA MET A 138 14.32 -9.62 7.41
C MET A 138 14.43 -8.25 6.76
N SER A 139 15.64 -7.93 6.29
CA SER A 139 15.86 -6.79 5.42
C SER A 139 15.18 -7.03 4.08
N VAL A 140 14.42 -6.04 3.62
CA VAL A 140 13.82 -6.10 2.29
C VAL A 140 14.75 -5.41 1.31
N LYS A 141 15.14 -6.13 0.25
CA LYS A 141 15.97 -5.60 -0.84
C LYS A 141 15.14 -4.75 -1.80
#